data_AF-A0A357I8Q8-F1
#
_entry.id   AF-A0A357I8Q8-F1
#
_cell.length_a   1.000
_cell.length_b   1.000
_cell.length_c   1.000
_cell.angle_alpha   90.00
_cell.angle_beta   90.00
_cell.angle_gamma   90.00
#
_symmetry.space_group_name_H-M   'P 1'
#
loop_
_entity.id
_entity.type
_entity.pdbx_description
1 polymer ?
#
loop_
_entity_poly.entity_id
_entity_poly.type
_entity_poly.pdbx_seq_one_letter_code
_entity_poly.pdbx_strand_id
1 'polypeptide(L)'
;MKWYTVAAPSQDPSVSKSVKIHAEMLSSSVPTRITELIQRHGIKQLSDRTGISGVQIGRYGKGQSQPTAEKIIALAIAGGVTTQWLLCGEGEGLSVRDGGAIYDVSSREQDSQAIVKIVATLEELLSETGRGLSPTQKGETVAAFFDMYKLNASTLEDVVFRQLLKTYISASAR
;
A
#
# COMPACT_ATOMS: atom_id res chain seq x y z
N MET A 1 -53.81 -31.31 -33.21
CA MET A 1 -52.40 -30.95 -32.90
C MET A 1 -52.41 -29.71 -32.03
N LYS A 2 -52.01 -29.82 -30.75
CA LYS A 2 -51.91 -28.68 -29.82
C LYS A 2 -50.51 -28.06 -29.97
N TRP A 3 -50.45 -26.79 -30.33
CA TRP A 3 -49.21 -26.01 -30.34
C TRP A 3 -49.10 -25.27 -29.00
N TYR A 4 -47.99 -25.45 -28.29
CA TYR A 4 -47.64 -24.64 -27.11
C TYR A 4 -46.97 -23.34 -27.58
N THR A 5 -47.36 -22.18 -27.05
CA THR A 5 -46.60 -20.93 -27.19
C THR A 5 -46.27 -20.42 -25.79
N VAL A 6 -44.98 -20.24 -25.56
CA VAL A 6 -44.31 -20.05 -24.27
C VAL A 6 -44.48 -18.60 -23.79
N ALA A 7 -44.67 -18.45 -22.48
CA ALA A 7 -44.83 -17.19 -21.76
C ALA A 7 -43.60 -16.26 -21.88
N ALA A 8 -43.85 -14.95 -21.75
CA ALA A 8 -42.89 -13.85 -21.84
C ALA A 8 -41.66 -14.01 -20.91
N PRO A 9 -40.46 -13.59 -21.34
CA PRO A 9 -39.27 -13.66 -20.50
C PRO A 9 -39.38 -12.69 -19.32
N SER A 10 -39.36 -13.29 -18.13
CA SER A 10 -39.26 -12.64 -16.82
C SER A 10 -38.03 -11.74 -16.72
N GLN A 11 -38.18 -10.57 -16.10
CA GLN A 11 -37.04 -9.80 -15.59
C GLN A 11 -36.35 -10.57 -14.48
N ASP A 12 -35.36 -11.38 -14.85
CA ASP A 12 -34.55 -12.17 -13.94
C ASP A 12 -33.38 -11.31 -13.42
N PRO A 13 -33.24 -11.11 -12.10
CA PRO A 13 -32.12 -10.39 -11.48
C PRO A 13 -30.73 -11.01 -11.76
N SER A 14 -30.67 -12.16 -12.44
CA SER A 14 -29.43 -12.77 -12.94
C SER A 14 -28.65 -11.90 -13.94
N VAL A 15 -29.25 -10.86 -14.54
CA VAL A 15 -28.52 -9.86 -15.34
C VAL A 15 -27.54 -9.05 -14.48
N SER A 16 -27.80 -8.89 -13.18
CA SER A 16 -26.85 -8.25 -12.24
C SER A 16 -25.60 -9.10 -11.97
N LYS A 17 -25.63 -10.41 -12.25
CA LYS A 17 -24.46 -11.29 -12.11
C LYS A 17 -23.51 -11.17 -13.30
N SER A 18 -24.01 -10.80 -14.49
CA SER A 18 -23.18 -10.51 -15.67
C SER A 18 -22.32 -9.25 -15.53
N VAL A 19 -22.63 -8.38 -14.55
CA VAL A 19 -21.78 -7.22 -14.20
C VAL A 19 -20.58 -7.63 -13.34
N LYS A 20 -20.66 -8.75 -12.60
CA LYS A 20 -19.60 -9.19 -11.68
C LYS A 20 -18.46 -9.95 -12.35
N ILE A 21 -18.66 -10.56 -13.52
CA ILE A 21 -17.68 -11.51 -14.10
C ILE A 21 -16.71 -10.83 -15.10
N HIS A 22 -17.01 -9.65 -15.63
CA HIS A 22 -16.04 -8.92 -16.48
C HIS A 22 -14.94 -8.16 -15.70
N ALA A 23 -15.05 -8.09 -14.37
CA ALA A 23 -14.13 -7.33 -13.52
C ALA A 23 -12.78 -8.02 -13.27
N GLU A 24 -12.67 -9.34 -13.50
CA GLU A 24 -11.48 -10.11 -13.14
C GLU A 24 -10.42 -10.26 -14.26
N MET A 25 -10.64 -9.73 -15.47
CA MET A 25 -9.71 -9.93 -16.61
C MET A 25 -9.26 -8.67 -17.39
N LEU A 26 -9.79 -7.47 -17.10
CA LEU A 26 -9.55 -6.27 -17.91
C LEU A 26 -8.53 -5.26 -17.33
N SER A 27 -7.76 -5.64 -16.31
CA SER A 27 -6.73 -4.80 -15.67
C SER A 27 -5.37 -4.74 -16.42
N SER A 28 -5.31 -5.05 -17.72
CA SER A 28 -4.01 -5.27 -18.38
C SER A 28 -3.34 -4.00 -18.92
N SER A 29 -4.09 -2.95 -19.29
CA SER A 29 -3.51 -1.78 -19.99
C SER A 29 -3.40 -0.51 -19.13
N VAL A 30 -2.37 0.30 -19.41
CA VAL A 30 -2.16 1.62 -18.77
C VAL A 30 -3.40 2.53 -18.92
N PRO A 31 -4.02 2.67 -20.12
CA PRO A 31 -5.26 3.44 -20.27
C PRO A 31 -6.40 2.99 -19.36
N THR A 32 -6.57 1.67 -19.18
CA THR A 32 -7.60 1.13 -18.30
C THR A 32 -7.36 1.57 -16.85
N ARG A 33 -6.13 1.46 -16.36
CA ARG A 33 -5.77 1.84 -14.99
C ARG A 33 -5.84 3.36 -14.76
N ILE A 34 -5.54 4.16 -15.79
CA ILE A 34 -5.77 5.61 -15.74
C ILE A 34 -7.28 5.91 -15.69
N THR A 35 -8.10 5.18 -16.43
CA THR A 35 -9.57 5.31 -16.37
C THR A 35 -10.10 4.95 -14.99
N GLU A 36 -9.54 3.94 -14.35
CA GLU A 36 -9.84 3.58 -12.98
C GLU A 36 -9.46 4.70 -11.99
N LEU A 37 -8.28 5.32 -12.13
CA LEU A 37 -7.92 6.50 -11.35
C LEU A 37 -8.91 7.65 -11.55
N ILE A 38 -9.34 7.89 -12.79
CA ILE A 38 -10.33 8.91 -13.13
C ILE A 38 -11.68 8.62 -12.45
N GLN A 39 -12.13 7.36 -12.44
CA GLN A 39 -13.39 6.97 -11.80
C GLN A 39 -13.31 7.14 -10.28
N ARG A 40 -12.17 6.84 -9.66
CA ARG A 40 -11.96 6.93 -8.21
C ARG A 40 -11.87 8.36 -7.69
N HIS A 41 -11.11 9.23 -8.37
CA HIS A 41 -10.77 10.57 -7.88
C HIS A 41 -11.46 11.70 -8.65
N GLY A 42 -11.92 11.44 -9.87
CA GLY A 42 -12.42 12.45 -10.78
C GLY A 42 -11.31 13.21 -11.52
N ILE A 43 -11.60 13.58 -12.77
CA ILE A 43 -10.63 14.26 -13.66
C ILE A 43 -10.15 15.58 -13.07
N LYS A 44 -11.05 16.38 -12.49
CA LYS A 44 -10.72 17.69 -11.93
C LYS A 44 -9.70 17.57 -10.80
N GLN A 45 -9.94 16.67 -9.85
CA GLN A 45 -9.04 16.49 -8.71
C GLN A 45 -7.65 16.00 -9.14
N LEU A 46 -7.58 15.08 -10.11
CA LEU A 46 -6.31 14.65 -10.68
C LEU A 46 -5.60 15.78 -11.43
N SER A 47 -6.34 16.59 -12.18
CA SER A 47 -5.79 17.77 -12.87
C SER A 47 -5.17 18.76 -11.89
N ASP A 48 -5.90 19.10 -10.83
CA ASP A 48 -5.45 20.06 -9.80
C ASP A 48 -4.19 19.55 -9.06
N ARG A 49 -4.10 18.24 -8.80
CA ARG A 49 -2.97 17.64 -8.06
C ARG A 49 -1.74 17.37 -8.93
N THR A 50 -1.90 17.17 -10.23
CA THR A 50 -0.80 16.81 -11.14
C THR A 50 -0.31 17.96 -12.03
N GLY A 51 -1.10 19.03 -12.14
CA GLY A 51 -0.88 20.09 -13.13
C GLY A 51 -1.06 19.62 -14.58
N ILE A 52 -1.66 18.44 -14.81
CA ILE A 52 -1.97 17.91 -16.14
C ILE A 52 -3.39 18.34 -16.51
N SER A 53 -3.60 18.92 -17.68
CA SER A 53 -4.95 19.32 -18.10
C SER A 53 -5.91 18.13 -18.09
N GLY A 54 -7.16 18.35 -17.64
CA GLY A 54 -8.18 17.30 -17.59
C GLY A 54 -8.45 16.65 -18.96
N VAL A 55 -8.34 17.42 -20.05
CA VAL A 55 -8.46 16.92 -21.43
C VAL A 55 -7.35 15.90 -21.73
N GLN A 56 -6.11 16.19 -21.34
CA GLN A 56 -4.97 15.31 -21.55
C GLN A 56 -5.06 14.05 -20.69
N ILE A 57 -5.49 14.16 -19.42
CA ILE A 57 -5.79 13.00 -18.56
C ILE A 57 -6.87 12.11 -19.22
N GLY A 58 -7.92 12.72 -19.76
CA GLY A 58 -8.97 11.99 -20.49
C GLY A 58 -8.45 11.28 -21.74
N ARG A 59 -7.52 11.89 -22.49
CA ARG A 59 -6.87 11.24 -23.65
C ARG A 59 -6.01 10.06 -23.22
N TYR A 60 -5.31 10.15 -22.09
CA TYR A 60 -4.56 9.02 -21.52
C TYR A 60 -5.46 7.84 -21.16
N GLY A 61 -6.58 8.08 -20.48
CA GLY A 61 -7.54 7.02 -20.13
C GLY A 61 -8.17 6.33 -21.35
N LYS A 62 -8.34 7.06 -22.46
CA LYS A 62 -8.84 6.52 -23.74
C LYS A 62 -7.76 5.87 -24.61
N GLY A 63 -6.49 5.89 -24.19
CA GLY A 63 -5.37 5.39 -24.99
C GLY A 63 -5.07 6.20 -26.26
N GLN A 64 -5.58 7.44 -26.35
CA GLN A 64 -5.39 8.32 -27.51
C GLN A 64 -4.02 9.02 -27.51
N SER A 65 -3.35 9.02 -26.36
CA SER A 65 -2.00 9.55 -26.20
C SER A 65 -1.29 8.75 -25.11
N GLN A 66 0.04 8.62 -25.23
CA GLN A 66 0.85 7.97 -24.21
C GLN A 66 1.38 9.01 -23.21
N PRO A 67 1.22 8.81 -21.90
CA PRO A 67 1.82 9.66 -20.89
C PRO A 67 3.34 9.46 -20.84
N THR A 68 4.10 10.54 -20.60
CA THR A 68 5.54 10.44 -20.33
C THR A 68 5.77 9.84 -18.93
N ALA A 69 6.97 9.35 -18.66
CA ALA A 69 7.32 8.79 -17.35
C ALA A 69 7.01 9.75 -16.19
N GLU A 70 7.35 11.03 -16.33
CA GLU A 70 7.03 12.07 -15.35
C GLU A 70 5.52 12.20 -15.08
N LYS A 71 4.70 12.11 -16.14
CA LYS A 71 3.23 12.22 -16.03
C LYS A 71 2.63 10.97 -15.40
N ILE A 72 3.21 9.81 -15.65
CA ILE A 72 2.81 8.55 -15.00
C ILE A 72 3.11 8.63 -13.49
N ILE A 73 4.31 9.08 -13.11
CA ILE A 73 4.69 9.27 -11.71
C ILE A 73 3.73 10.26 -11.03
N ALA A 74 3.47 11.41 -11.67
CA ALA A 74 2.54 12.40 -11.14
C ALA A 74 1.11 11.82 -10.92
N LEU A 75 0.59 11.07 -11.90
CA LEU A 75 -0.71 10.40 -11.79
C LEU A 75 -0.71 9.33 -10.71
N ALA A 76 0.38 8.57 -10.55
CA ALA A 76 0.50 7.54 -9.52
C ALA A 76 0.44 8.18 -8.12
N ILE A 77 1.23 9.23 -7.89
CA ILE A 77 1.26 9.98 -6.63
C ILE A 77 -0.09 10.63 -6.33
N ALA A 78 -0.71 11.26 -7.33
CA ALA A 78 -2.04 11.84 -7.19
C ALA A 78 -3.10 10.76 -6.95
N GLY A 79 -2.98 9.62 -7.61
CA GLY A 79 -3.90 8.49 -7.47
C GLY A 79 -3.73 7.71 -6.15
N GLY A 80 -2.63 7.92 -5.42
CA GLY A 80 -2.28 7.11 -4.26
C GLY A 80 -1.99 5.66 -4.65
N VAL A 81 -1.33 5.45 -5.80
CA VAL A 81 -0.96 4.13 -6.32
C VAL A 81 0.53 4.09 -6.62
N THR A 82 1.09 2.89 -6.73
CA THR A 82 2.49 2.76 -7.18
C THR A 82 2.60 2.97 -8.70
N THR A 83 3.76 3.45 -9.14
CA THR A 83 4.05 3.56 -10.58
C THR A 83 4.07 2.19 -11.25
N GLN A 84 4.52 1.15 -10.52
CA GLN A 84 4.50 -0.24 -10.98
C GLN A 84 3.07 -0.74 -11.24
N TRP A 85 2.13 -0.44 -10.33
CA TRP A 85 0.73 -0.77 -10.55
C TRP A 85 0.18 -0.05 -11.78
N LEU A 86 0.47 1.24 -11.92
CA LEU A 86 -0.04 2.02 -13.05
C LEU A 86 0.54 1.54 -14.40
N LEU A 87 1.81 1.12 -14.44
CA LEU A 87 2.51 0.66 -15.66
C LEU A 87 2.24 -0.81 -16.02
N CYS A 88 2.30 -1.70 -15.04
CA CYS A 88 2.30 -3.15 -15.25
C CYS A 88 1.01 -3.82 -14.75
N GLY A 89 0.23 -3.15 -13.91
CA GLY A 89 -0.89 -3.77 -13.20
C GLY A 89 -0.45 -4.66 -12.03
N GLU A 90 0.83 -4.60 -11.66
CA GLU A 90 1.43 -5.38 -10.57
C GLU A 90 1.69 -4.51 -9.34
N GLY A 91 1.57 -5.09 -8.15
CA GLY A 91 1.76 -4.39 -6.87
C GLY A 91 0.47 -3.76 -6.33
N GLU A 92 0.56 -3.20 -5.12
CA GLU A 92 -0.63 -2.71 -4.41
C GLU A 92 -1.17 -1.41 -5.02
N GLY A 93 -2.44 -1.44 -5.44
CA GLY A 93 -3.17 -0.30 -6.00
C GLY A 93 -3.64 0.73 -4.97
N LEU A 94 -3.07 0.74 -3.76
CA LEU A 94 -3.35 1.68 -2.68
C LEU A 94 -2.08 1.89 -1.83
N SER A 95 -1.26 2.88 -2.16
CA SER A 95 -0.33 3.45 -1.16
C SER A 95 -1.17 4.34 -0.24
N VAL A 96 -1.59 3.79 0.91
CA VAL A 96 -2.32 4.56 1.93
C VAL A 96 -1.49 5.78 2.31
N ARG A 97 -2.06 6.97 2.11
CA ARG A 97 -1.52 8.24 2.62
C ARG A 97 -2.30 8.63 3.88
N ASP A 98 -1.57 8.71 4.98
CA ASP A 98 -1.76 9.77 5.97
C ASP A 98 -0.42 10.54 5.98
N GLY A 99 -0.44 11.85 5.70
CA GLY A 99 0.75 12.70 5.94
C GLY A 99 1.81 12.86 4.84
N GLY A 100 1.53 12.59 3.56
CA GLY A 100 2.31 13.23 2.49
C GLY A 100 3.58 12.53 1.99
N ALA A 101 4.09 11.49 2.64
CA ALA A 101 5.19 10.70 2.10
C ALA A 101 4.65 9.49 1.31
N ILE A 102 5.26 9.21 0.16
CA ILE A 102 5.05 7.98 -0.60
C ILE A 102 5.78 6.90 0.18
N TYR A 103 5.07 6.18 1.04
CA TYR A 103 5.60 4.98 1.66
C TYR A 103 5.30 3.81 0.72
N ASP A 104 6.35 3.17 0.24
CA ASP A 104 6.25 1.86 -0.39
C ASP A 104 5.52 0.92 0.59
N VAL A 105 4.49 0.21 0.14
CA VAL A 105 3.76 -0.70 1.04
C VAL A 105 4.65 -1.85 1.51
N SER A 106 5.68 -2.20 0.73
CA SER A 106 6.74 -3.10 1.18
C SER A 106 7.44 -2.57 2.44
N SER A 107 7.60 -1.25 2.57
CA SER A 107 8.16 -0.60 3.77
C SER A 107 7.23 -0.73 4.96
N ARG A 108 5.90 -0.72 4.81
CA ARG A 108 4.99 -0.81 5.96
C ARG A 108 4.98 -2.22 6.56
N GLU A 109 4.97 -3.23 5.70
CA GLU A 109 5.05 -4.62 6.14
C GLU A 109 6.39 -4.91 6.83
N GLN A 110 7.49 -4.42 6.24
CA GLN A 110 8.82 -4.50 6.85
C GLN A 110 8.89 -3.77 8.18
N ASP A 111 8.27 -2.59 8.29
CA ASP A 111 8.23 -1.82 9.53
C ASP A 111 7.47 -2.55 10.64
N SER A 112 6.30 -3.11 10.29
CA SER A 112 5.51 -3.91 11.20
C SER A 112 6.31 -5.11 11.72
N GLN A 113 6.97 -5.85 10.82
CA GLN A 113 7.81 -7.00 11.17
C GLN A 113 9.00 -6.59 12.04
N ALA A 114 9.63 -5.44 11.75
CA ALA A 114 10.71 -4.91 12.55
C ALA A 114 10.27 -4.58 13.98
N ILE A 115 9.13 -3.89 14.15
CA ILE A 115 8.59 -3.55 15.47
C ILE A 115 8.27 -4.81 16.27
N VAL A 116 7.59 -5.78 15.65
CA VAL A 116 7.27 -7.06 16.30
C VAL A 116 8.54 -7.77 16.78
N LYS A 117 9.58 -7.80 15.94
CA LYS A 117 10.88 -8.39 16.29
C LYS A 117 11.54 -7.66 17.46
N ILE A 118 11.58 -6.32 17.43
CA ILE A 118 12.17 -5.51 18.50
C ILE A 118 11.47 -5.78 19.84
N VAL A 119 10.13 -5.77 19.84
CA VAL A 119 9.32 -6.02 21.04
C VAL A 119 9.55 -7.44 21.57
N ALA A 120 9.52 -8.45 20.69
CA ALA A 120 9.74 -9.84 21.09
C ALA A 120 11.12 -10.04 21.74
N THR A 121 12.18 -9.52 21.12
CA THR A 121 13.54 -9.64 21.67
C THR A 121 13.70 -8.85 22.97
N LEU A 122 13.04 -7.69 23.10
CA LEU A 122 13.04 -6.92 24.34
C LEU A 122 12.39 -7.70 25.48
N GLU A 123 11.21 -8.27 25.27
CA GLU A 123 10.50 -9.04 26.31
C GLU A 123 11.24 -10.33 26.70
N GLU A 124 11.88 -11.00 25.73
CA GLU A 124 12.76 -12.15 26.01
C GLU A 124 13.93 -11.74 26.90
N LEU A 125 14.64 -10.66 26.56
CA LEU A 125 15.77 -10.16 27.36
C LEU A 125 15.36 -9.68 28.75
N LEU A 126 14.21 -9.03 28.89
CA LEU A 126 13.68 -8.62 30.19
C LEU A 126 13.35 -9.84 31.06
N SER A 127 12.77 -10.88 30.46
CA SER A 127 12.48 -12.15 31.13
C SER A 127 13.75 -12.87 31.56
N GLU A 128 14.77 -12.96 30.70
CA GLU A 128 16.05 -13.59 31.00
C GLU A 128 16.85 -12.87 32.09
N THR A 129 16.80 -11.54 32.10
CA THR A 129 17.54 -10.74 33.07
C THR A 129 16.79 -10.53 34.38
N GLY A 130 15.53 -10.94 34.47
CA GLY A 130 14.66 -10.69 35.62
C GLY A 130 14.39 -9.21 35.86
N ARG A 131 14.48 -8.38 34.81
CA ARG A 131 14.33 -6.92 34.91
C ARG A 131 12.95 -6.49 34.42
N GLY A 132 12.40 -5.49 35.08
CA GLY A 132 11.22 -4.77 34.62
C GLY A 132 11.62 -3.42 34.03
N LEU A 133 11.05 -3.07 32.88
CA LEU A 133 11.00 -1.70 32.39
C LEU A 133 9.58 -1.17 32.58
N SER A 134 9.46 0.11 32.94
CA SER A 134 8.17 0.79 32.92
C SER A 134 7.62 0.87 31.48
N PRO A 135 6.29 1.01 31.29
CA PRO A 135 5.69 1.15 29.96
C PRO A 135 6.33 2.26 29.12
N THR A 136 6.65 3.40 29.74
CA THR A 136 7.32 4.52 29.07
C THR A 136 8.70 4.14 28.57
N GLN A 137 9.53 3.53 29.42
CA GLN A 137 10.88 3.09 29.03
C GLN A 137 10.86 2.00 27.95
N LYS A 138 9.87 1.10 27.98
CA LYS A 138 9.67 0.11 26.91
C LYS A 138 9.38 0.82 25.58
N GLY A 139 8.47 1.78 25.59
CA GLY A 139 8.14 2.58 24.41
C GLY A 139 9.34 3.33 23.84
N GLU A 140 10.09 4.01 24.70
CA GLU A 140 11.33 4.71 24.31
C GLU A 140 12.38 3.77 23.72
N THR A 141 12.55 2.59 24.32
CA THR A 141 13.49 1.57 23.82
C THR A 141 13.07 1.08 22.43
N VAL A 142 11.80 0.74 22.25
CA VAL A 142 11.27 0.27 20.96
C VAL A 142 11.44 1.34 19.89
N ALA A 143 11.13 2.60 20.21
CA ALA A 143 11.30 3.72 19.28
C ALA A 143 12.76 3.91 18.86
N ALA A 144 13.70 3.97 19.83
CA ALA A 144 15.12 4.17 19.54
C ALA A 144 15.70 3.04 18.68
N PHE A 145 15.32 1.78 18.94
CA PHE A 145 15.78 0.63 18.16
C PHE A 145 15.11 0.55 16.79
N PHE A 146 13.87 1.01 16.66
CA PHE A 146 13.20 1.12 15.36
C PHE A 146 13.86 2.19 14.47
N ASP A 147 14.20 3.35 15.03
CA ASP A 147 14.95 4.38 14.32
C ASP A 147 16.33 3.87 13.88
N MET A 148 17.03 3.14 14.75
CA MET A 148 18.31 2.51 14.41
C MET A 148 18.16 1.45 13.31
N TYR A 149 17.08 0.67 13.33
CA TYR A 149 16.77 -0.32 12.30
C TYR A 149 16.49 0.36 10.94
N LYS A 150 15.77 1.49 10.95
CA LYS A 150 15.49 2.32 9.78
C LYS A 150 16.75 2.93 9.18
N LEU A 151 17.66 3.42 10.02
CA LEU A 151 18.91 4.05 9.59
C LEU A 151 19.92 3.03 9.03
N ASN A 152 19.95 1.82 9.57
CA ASN A 152 20.90 0.77 9.19
C ASN A 152 20.29 -0.31 8.29
N ALA A 153 19.39 0.09 7.38
CA ALA A 153 18.76 -0.71 6.33
C ALA A 153 19.06 -2.22 6.45
N SER A 154 18.25 -2.90 7.26
CA SER A 154 18.14 -4.36 7.42
C SER A 154 19.42 -5.19 7.66
N THR A 155 20.58 -4.57 7.95
CA THR A 155 21.88 -5.27 8.02
C THR A 155 22.35 -5.57 9.44
N LEU A 156 21.58 -5.21 10.46
CA LEU A 156 21.88 -5.63 11.83
C LEU A 156 21.59 -7.13 11.98
N GLU A 157 22.66 -7.92 11.98
CA GLU A 157 22.59 -9.32 12.37
C GLU A 157 21.98 -9.46 13.77
N ASP A 158 21.15 -10.50 13.95
CA ASP A 158 20.39 -10.74 15.18
C ASP A 158 21.26 -10.76 16.44
N VAL A 159 22.48 -11.25 16.33
CA VAL A 159 23.46 -11.32 17.42
C VAL A 159 23.87 -9.91 17.88
N VAL A 160 24.19 -9.02 16.93
CA VAL A 160 24.58 -7.64 17.22
C VAL A 160 23.41 -6.87 17.81
N PHE A 161 22.23 -7.05 17.22
CA PHE A 161 20.99 -6.44 17.68
C PHE A 161 20.68 -6.80 19.14
N ARG A 162 20.72 -8.09 19.48
CA ARG A 162 20.49 -8.59 20.84
C ARG A 162 21.52 -8.06 21.83
N GLN A 163 22.79 -7.97 21.44
CA GLN A 163 23.86 -7.45 22.28
C GLN A 163 23.71 -5.95 22.57
N LEU A 164 23.29 -5.17 21.59
CA LEU A 164 23.01 -3.74 21.75
C LEU A 164 21.83 -3.52 22.72
N LEU A 165 20.72 -4.25 22.54
CA LEU A 165 19.57 -4.21 23.46
C LEU A 165 19.98 -4.56 24.89
N LYS A 166 20.76 -5.63 25.07
CA LYS A 166 21.24 -6.05 26.39
C LYS A 166 22.10 -4.99 27.05
N THR A 167 22.94 -4.30 26.29
CA THR A 167 23.81 -3.22 26.78
C THR A 167 22.97 -2.01 27.20
N TYR A 168 21.96 -1.65 26.39
CA TYR A 168 21.04 -0.56 26.68
C TYR A 168 20.23 -0.82 27.97
N ILE A 169 19.60 -2.00 28.09
CA ILE A 169 18.86 -2.42 29.31
C ILE A 169 19.77 -2.40 30.53
N SER A 170 21.06 -2.74 30.35
CA SER A 170 22.06 -2.71 31.42
C SER A 170 22.37 -1.28 31.88
N ALA A 171 22.40 -0.32 30.97
CA ALA A 171 22.69 1.08 31.23
C ALA A 171 21.49 1.84 31.81
N SER A 172 20.27 1.59 31.31
CA SER A 172 19.05 2.29 31.73
C SER A 172 18.51 1.85 33.10
N ALA A 173 19.08 0.83 33.72
CA ALA A 173 18.69 0.34 35.04
C ALA A 173 19.58 0.84 36.19
N ARG A 174 20.51 1.78 35.90
CA ARG A 174 21.28 2.50 36.90
C ARG A 174 20.60 3.84 37.19
#